data_AF-A0A3B9H523-F1
#
_entry.id   AF-A0A3B9H523-F1
#
_cell.length_a   1.000
_cell.length_b   1.000
_cell.length_c   1.000
_cell.angle_alpha   90.00
_cell.angle_beta   90.00
_cell.angle_gamma   90.00
#
_symmetry.space_group_name_H-M   'P 1'
#
loop_
_entity.id
_entity.type
_entity.pdbx_description
1 polymer ?
#
loop_
_entity_poly.entity_id
_entity_poly.type
_entity_poly.pdbx_seq_one_letter_code
_entity_poly.pdbx_strand_id
1 'polypeptide(L)' 'MKAPHFWSAGLDPRSREAAPLTRLLLTPLAALYTFGIRRKLARAKPEAIPARIVCVGNLTVGGVGKTPVVEAIRHR' A
#
# COMPACT_ATOMS: atom_id res chain seq x y z
N MET A 1 7.93 -8.92 11.05
CA MET A 1 8.98 -8.18 10.33
C MET A 1 8.80 -6.70 10.57
N LYS A 2 9.85 -6.01 11.04
CA LYS A 2 9.86 -4.55 11.19
C LYS A 2 10.09 -3.93 9.80
N ALA A 3 9.32 -2.92 9.43
CA ALA A 3 9.53 -2.22 8.17
C ALA A 3 10.90 -1.49 8.19
N PRO A 4 11.59 -1.38 7.05
CA PRO A 4 12.79 -0.56 6.96
C PRO A 4 12.50 0.89 7.39
N HIS A 5 13.43 1.51 8.11
CA HIS A 5 13.22 2.83 8.71
C HIS A 5 12.84 3.90 7.67
N PHE A 6 13.46 3.85 6.49
CA PHE A 6 13.23 4.78 5.38
C PHE A 6 11.80 4.75 4.77
N TRP A 7 10.94 3.80 5.17
CA TRP A 7 9.51 3.77 4.80
C TRP A 7 8.60 4.54 5.76
N SER A 8 9.13 5.13 6.82
CA SER A 8 8.33 5.85 7.81
C SER A 8 7.91 7.25 7.31
N ALA A 9 6.64 7.59 7.54
CA ALA A 9 6.01 8.81 7.00
C ALA A 9 6.52 10.13 7.63
N GLY A 10 7.33 10.05 8.71
CA GLY A 10 7.82 11.21 9.46
C GLY A 10 9.24 11.65 9.12
N LEU A 11 9.87 11.05 8.10
CA LEU A 11 11.26 11.37 7.74
C LEU A 11 11.32 12.64 6.89
N ASP A 12 12.27 13.52 7.23
CA ASP A 12 12.63 14.64 6.35
C ASP A 12 13.11 14.08 5.00
N PRO A 13 12.45 14.41 3.87
CA PRO A 13 12.81 13.92 2.54
C PRO A 13 14.25 14.25 2.11
N ARG A 14 14.87 15.25 2.71
CA ARG A 14 16.26 15.65 2.45
C ARG A 14 17.27 14.98 3.37
N SER A 15 16.81 14.27 4.39
CA SER A 15 17.69 13.55 5.32
C SER A 15 18.30 12.30 4.68
N ARG A 16 19.46 11.89 5.20
CA ARG A 16 20.09 10.60 4.80
C ARG A 16 19.20 9.40 5.12
N GLU A 17 18.35 9.52 6.14
CA GLU A 17 17.41 8.47 6.56
C GLU A 17 16.32 8.19 5.53
N ALA A 18 16.02 9.14 4.64
CA ALA A 18 15.09 8.96 3.53
C ALA A 18 15.66 8.13 2.36
N ALA A 19 16.93 7.70 2.45
CA ALA A 19 17.63 6.90 1.44
C ALA A 19 17.45 7.44 0.00
N PRO A 20 17.80 8.72 -0.28
CA PRO A 20 17.45 9.40 -1.52
C PRO A 20 18.03 8.74 -2.78
N LEU A 21 19.26 8.21 -2.69
CA LEU A 21 19.89 7.50 -3.80
C LEU A 21 19.13 6.21 -4.15
N THR A 22 18.81 5.39 -3.16
CA THR A 22 18.04 4.15 -3.35
C THR A 22 16.66 4.46 -3.91
N ARG A 23 15.99 5.52 -3.42
CA ARG A 23 14.70 5.97 -3.94
C ARG A 23 14.79 6.39 -5.41
N LEU A 24 15.83 7.14 -5.79
CA LEU A 24 16.05 7.55 -7.18
C LEU A 24 16.25 6.32 -8.09
N LEU A 25 17.13 5.40 -7.69
CA LEU A 25 17.42 4.18 -8.45
C LEU A 25 16.19 3.26 -8.60
N LEU A 26 15.32 3.20 -7.59
CA LEU A 26 14.09 2.41 -7.63
C LEU A 26 12.90 3.13 -8.28
N THR A 27 12.99 4.44 -8.54
CA THR A 27 11.91 5.22 -9.16
C THR A 27 11.44 4.66 -10.51
N PRO A 28 12.31 4.27 -11.47
CA PRO A 28 11.85 3.67 -12.72
C PRO A 28 11.10 2.35 -12.52
N LEU A 29 11.54 1.51 -11.56
CA LEU A 29 10.85 0.27 -11.21
C LEU A 29 9.49 0.54 -10.57
N ALA A 30 9.40 1.54 -9.69
CA ALA A 30 8.13 1.96 -9.10
C ALA A 30 7.15 2.49 -10.16
N ALA A 31 7.64 3.21 -11.18
CA ALA A 31 6.82 3.68 -12.29
C ALA A 31 6.28 2.50 -13.12
N LEU A 32 7.11 1.51 -13.45
CA LEU A 32 6.69 0.30 -14.16
C LEU A 32 5.65 -0.50 -13.36
N TYR A 33 5.89 -0.67 -12.06
CA TYR A 33 4.93 -1.33 -11.16
C TYR A 33 3.59 -0.59 -11.12
N THR A 34 3.63 0.73 -10.96
CA THR A 34 2.42 1.59 -10.92
C THR A 34 1.65 1.51 -12.23
N PHE A 35 2.35 1.52 -13.37
CA PHE A 35 1.72 1.33 -14.67
C PHE A 35 1.01 -0.04 -14.77
N GLY A 36 1.65 -1.11 -14.29
CA GLY A 36 1.04 -2.44 -14.21
C GLY A 36 -0.24 -2.47 -13.37
N ILE A 37 -0.22 -1.86 -12.18
CA ILE A 37 -1.41 -1.74 -11.31
C ILE A 37 -2.51 -0.93 -11.98
N ARG A 38 -2.20 0.22 -12.60
CA ARG A 38 -3.18 1.04 -13.32
C ARG A 38 -3.83 0.26 -14.46
N ARG A 39 -3.04 -0.48 -15.23
CA ARG A 39 -3.55 -1.33 -16.33
C ARG A 39 -4.42 -2.47 -15.79
N LYS A 40 -4.03 -3.11 -14.68
CA LYS A 40 -4.82 -4.18 -14.04
C LYS A 40 -6.17 -3.63 -13.58
N LEU A 41 -6.18 -2.48 -12.91
CA LEU A 41 -7.40 -1.87 -12.39
C LEU A 41 -8.33 -1.41 -13.52
N ALA A 42 -7.79 -0.77 -14.56
CA ALA A 42 -8.56 -0.34 -15.72
C ALA A 42 -9.19 -1.50 -16.52
N ARG A 43 -8.63 -2.71 -16.40
CA ARG A 43 -9.13 -3.92 -17.07
C ARG A 43 -9.94 -4.83 -16.14
N ALA A 44 -10.08 -4.48 -14.86
CA ALA A 44 -10.82 -5.28 -13.91
C ALA A 44 -12.30 -5.33 -14.32
N LYS A 45 -12.87 -6.52 -14.35
CA LYS A 45 -14.30 -6.75 -14.53
C LYS A 45 -14.85 -7.21 -13.18
N PRO A 46 -15.54 -6.33 -12.42
CA PRO A 46 -16.13 -6.71 -11.14
C PRO A 46 -17.20 -7.78 -11.35
N GLU A 47 -17.24 -8.76 -10.44
CA GLU A 47 -18.31 -9.74 -10.39
C GLU A 47 -19.42 -9.24 -9.45
N ALA A 48 -20.67 -9.41 -9.88
CA ALA A 48 -21.83 -9.05 -9.07
C ALA A 48 -22.15 -10.21 -8.11
N ILE A 49 -22.05 -9.96 -6.82
CA ILE A 49 -22.34 -10.93 -5.77
C ILE A 49 -23.59 -10.45 -5.01
N PRO A 50 -24.62 -11.30 -4.82
CA PRO A 50 -25.87 -10.92 -4.15
C PRO A 50 -25.71 -10.92 -2.61
N ALA A 51 -24.68 -10.23 -2.10
CA ALA A 51 -24.38 -10.10 -0.67
C ALA A 51 -23.74 -8.74 -0.36
N ARG A 52 -23.80 -8.32 0.91
CA ARG A 52 -23.09 -7.12 1.39
C ARG A 52 -21.60 -7.43 1.54
N ILE A 53 -20.75 -6.72 0.81
CA ILE A 53 -19.30 -6.92 0.81
C ILE A 53 -18.61 -5.64 1.26
N VAL A 54 -17.71 -5.78 2.24
CA VAL A 54 -16.81 -4.73 2.69
C VAL A 54 -15.36 -5.19 2.48
N CYS A 55 -14.61 -4.46 1.65
CA CYS A 55 -13.19 -4.72 1.43
C CYS A 55 -12.35 -3.87 2.40
N VAL A 56 -11.58 -4.52 3.27
CA VAL A 56 -10.67 -3.82 4.21
C VAL A 56 -9.23 -4.03 3.75
N GLY A 57 -8.58 -2.93 3.36
CA GLY A 57 -7.24 -2.93 2.80
C GLY A 57 -6.39 -1.75 3.28
N ASN A 58 -5.16 -1.66 2.78
CA ASN A 58 -4.25 -0.53 3.01
C ASN A 58 -3.38 -0.31 1.77
N LEU A 59 -2.91 0.92 1.58
CA LEU A 59 -2.06 1.31 0.45
C LEU A 59 -0.58 1.03 0.69
N THR A 60 -0.15 0.98 1.95
CA THR A 60 1.26 0.79 2.31
C THR A 60 1.54 -0.64 2.80
N VAL A 61 2.79 -1.06 2.60
CA VAL A 61 3.29 -2.32 3.16
C VAL A 61 3.71 -2.07 4.61
N GLY A 62 3.23 -2.90 5.52
CA GLY A 62 3.47 -2.76 6.96
C GLY A 62 2.23 -3.05 7.81
N GLY A 63 2.41 -3.01 9.13
CA GLY A 63 1.34 -3.19 10.10
C GLY A 63 0.53 -1.90 10.30
N VAL A 64 -0.48 -1.67 9.45
CA VAL A 64 -1.35 -0.48 9.50
C VAL A 64 -2.74 -0.85 10.07
N GLY A 65 -2.79 -1.85 10.95
CA GLY A 65 -4.01 -2.16 11.70
C GLY A 65 -5.15 -2.81 10.91
N LYS A 66 -4.93 -3.36 9.71
CA LYS A 66 -5.99 -4.07 8.95
C LYS A 66 -6.71 -5.12 9.80
N THR A 67 -5.97 -5.92 10.57
CA THR A 67 -6.52 -6.97 11.44
C THR A 67 -7.41 -6.42 12.55
N PRO A 68 -6.95 -5.51 13.44
CA PRO A 68 -7.83 -4.94 14.46
C PRO A 68 -9.00 -4.13 13.89
N VAL A 69 -8.86 -3.53 12.70
CA VAL A 69 -9.99 -2.88 12.00
C VAL A 69 -11.05 -3.90 11.59
N VAL A 70 -10.66 -5.04 11.01
CA VAL A 70 -11.61 -6.11 10.65
C VAL A 70 -12.30 -6.68 11.89
N GLU A 71 -11.57 -6.86 12.98
CA GLU A 71 -12.12 -7.29 14.26
C GLU A 71 -13.18 -6.31 14.78
N ALA A 72 -12.88 -5.00 14.81
CA ALA A 72 -13.83 -3.97 15.22
C ALA A 72 -15.09 -3.90 14.34
N ILE A 73 -14.96 -4.15 13.03
CA ILE A 73 -16.10 -4.22 12.10
C ILE A 73 -16.96 -5.45 12.39
N ARG A 74 -16.34 -6.60 12.69
CA ARG A 74 -17.05 -7.86 12.98
C ARG A 74 -17.80 -7.83 14.33
N HIS A 75 -17.28 -7.10 15.31
CA HIS A 75 -17.90 -6.99 16.64
C HIS A 75 -19.10 -6.03 16.71
N ARG A 76 -19.41 -5.32 15.61
CA ARG A 76 -20.63 -4.51 15.47
C ARG A 76 -21.75 -5.29 14.80
#